data_AF-A0A9P6HB54-F1
#
_entry.id   AF-A0A9P6HB54-F1
#
_cell.length_a   1.000
_cell.length_b   1.000
_cell.length_c   1.000
_cell.angle_alpha   90.00
_cell.angle_beta   90.00
_cell.angle_gamma   90.00
#
_symmetry.space_group_name_H-M   'P 1'
#
loop_
_entity.id
_entity.type
_entity.pdbx_description
1 polymer ?
#
loop_
_entity_poly.entity_id
_entity_poly.type
_entity_poly.pdbx_seq_one_letter_code
_entity_poly.pdbx_strand_id
1 'polypeptide(L)'
;PLGQNHCASTFHWLTLDLTEAGSDVWFIVEASRVRQMEAQIFAESGPIFMTESELSSSPFQVFQHFQSAGDLLVIPPRCYAQNLREGHSTSVSWSRMSVHGLGLAFYSELPMYRRLCRPEVCNVRKAIYTSMKSHASGIKQSLTGSSPTPSDSHPNTSHSIPRMAGELQELIRLFDDVLLEGYSDDHDSLFLPDHMACDPTCHYCGASLFLSYFSCTGMCFDLETDSPRVDMSIRVCGACYVEGRSCACKDMNPRRLQNFSDALRERNDAARTLSEYSTSHSASVDNLCEISEKDFSWPRIAVFQAAKELWKLRNATDTERRSHAMPSDALVNCKKCHAAKCFSHILDGSVHSSEALLAISADSSGAVWHQLHKTARRRDVPSHWTQGQSVGLAGQLVFFASNFSSTSAVNGETSVGFYDGHHSRV
;
A
#
# COMPACT_ATOMS: atom_id res chain seq x y z
N PRO A 1 -18.53 -16.76 -1.85
CA PRO A 1 -18.45 -15.76 -2.92
C PRO A 1 -17.11 -15.88 -3.64
N LEU A 2 -17.04 -15.49 -4.90
CA LEU A 2 -15.77 -15.34 -5.60
C LEU A 2 -15.01 -14.19 -4.95
N GLY A 3 -13.88 -14.51 -4.34
CA GLY A 3 -13.06 -13.53 -3.67
C GLY A 3 -11.60 -13.92 -3.66
N GLN A 4 -10.76 -12.92 -3.46
CA GLN A 4 -9.32 -13.09 -3.29
C GLN A 4 -8.98 -12.96 -1.81
N ASN A 5 -8.09 -13.82 -1.33
CA ASN A 5 -7.56 -13.73 0.02
C ASN A 5 -6.83 -12.39 0.28
N HIS A 6 -6.81 -11.94 1.53
CA HIS A 6 -6.31 -10.62 1.87
C HIS A 6 -4.81 -10.46 1.58
N CYS A 7 -4.42 -9.29 1.05
CA CYS A 7 -3.04 -8.84 0.87
C CYS A 7 -2.18 -9.84 0.10
N ALA A 8 -2.74 -10.53 -0.90
CA ALA A 8 -2.02 -11.56 -1.67
C ALA A 8 -1.40 -12.67 -0.78
N SER A 9 -1.99 -12.98 0.36
CA SER A 9 -1.54 -14.11 1.19
C SER A 9 -2.00 -15.45 0.61
N THR A 10 -1.19 -16.49 0.81
CA THR A 10 -1.55 -17.86 0.44
C THR A 10 -2.63 -18.36 1.40
N PHE A 11 -3.72 -18.88 0.86
CA PHE A 11 -4.81 -19.42 1.66
C PHE A 11 -4.72 -20.94 1.76
N HIS A 12 -4.95 -21.47 2.95
CA HIS A 12 -4.94 -22.90 3.24
C HIS A 12 -6.31 -23.29 3.77
N TRP A 13 -6.86 -24.38 3.25
CA TRP A 13 -8.16 -24.91 3.66
C TRP A 13 -8.08 -26.43 3.81
N LEU A 14 -8.19 -26.91 5.04
CA LEU A 14 -8.21 -28.32 5.39
C LEU A 14 -9.64 -28.75 5.69
N THR A 15 -10.18 -29.66 4.90
CA THR A 15 -11.49 -30.27 5.19
C THR A 15 -11.29 -31.43 6.16
N LEU A 16 -11.87 -31.33 7.35
CA LEU A 16 -11.74 -32.34 8.42
C LEU A 16 -12.76 -33.45 8.27
N ASP A 17 -13.99 -33.09 7.93
CA ASP A 17 -15.11 -34.02 7.81
C ASP A 17 -16.14 -33.49 6.80
N LEU A 18 -16.80 -34.42 6.11
CA LEU A 18 -17.89 -34.21 5.17
C LEU A 18 -18.96 -35.24 5.48
N THR A 19 -20.20 -34.80 5.72
CA THR A 19 -21.33 -35.75 5.86
C THR A 19 -21.48 -36.61 4.61
N GLU A 20 -22.09 -37.80 4.70
CA GLU A 20 -22.20 -38.76 3.58
C GLU A 20 -22.85 -38.19 2.30
N ALA A 21 -23.63 -37.10 2.41
CA ALA A 21 -24.23 -36.38 1.28
C ALA A 21 -23.53 -35.04 0.96
N GLY A 22 -22.39 -34.76 1.59
CA GLY A 22 -21.68 -33.49 1.50
C GLY A 22 -20.69 -33.44 0.35
N SER A 23 -20.64 -32.30 -0.36
CA SER A 23 -19.61 -32.02 -1.36
C SER A 23 -19.09 -30.60 -1.21
N ASP A 24 -17.77 -30.42 -1.28
CA ASP A 24 -17.11 -29.12 -1.35
C ASP A 24 -16.47 -28.96 -2.73
N VAL A 25 -17.04 -28.09 -3.56
CA VAL A 25 -16.55 -27.79 -4.91
C VAL A 25 -15.93 -26.41 -4.94
N TRP A 26 -14.67 -26.34 -5.36
CA TRP A 26 -13.93 -25.10 -5.48
C TRP A 26 -13.79 -24.70 -6.95
N PHE A 27 -14.06 -23.44 -7.23
CA PHE A 27 -13.78 -22.78 -8.50
C PHE A 27 -12.69 -21.75 -8.26
N ILE A 28 -11.56 -21.90 -8.95
CA ILE A 28 -10.37 -21.07 -8.78
C ILE A 28 -10.02 -20.42 -10.11
N VAL A 29 -9.74 -19.12 -10.08
CA VAL A 29 -9.41 -18.32 -11.24
C VAL A 29 -8.06 -17.65 -11.06
N GLU A 30 -7.25 -17.66 -12.11
CA GLU A 30 -5.91 -17.05 -12.11
C GLU A 30 -5.98 -15.51 -12.00
N ALA A 31 -5.14 -14.96 -11.11
CA ALA A 31 -5.02 -13.52 -10.83
C ALA A 31 -4.87 -12.63 -12.07
N SER A 32 -4.07 -13.08 -13.06
CA SER A 32 -3.72 -12.27 -14.23
C SER A 32 -4.92 -11.93 -15.12
N ARG A 33 -6.00 -12.74 -15.04
CA ARG A 33 -7.18 -12.65 -15.89
C ARG A 33 -8.36 -11.91 -15.25
N VAL A 34 -8.42 -11.86 -13.92
CA VAL A 34 -9.53 -11.21 -13.19
C VAL A 34 -9.35 -9.69 -13.10
N ARG A 35 -8.14 -9.13 -13.31
CA ARG A 35 -7.89 -7.68 -13.20
C ARG A 35 -8.79 -6.79 -14.07
N GLN A 36 -9.25 -7.28 -15.22
CA GLN A 36 -10.21 -6.55 -16.07
C GLN A 36 -11.60 -6.50 -15.45
N MET A 37 -11.93 -7.51 -14.64
CA MET A 37 -13.18 -7.58 -13.88
C MET A 37 -13.04 -6.98 -12.49
N GLU A 38 -11.86 -6.87 -11.87
CA GLU A 38 -11.73 -6.34 -10.50
C GLU A 38 -12.40 -4.98 -10.33
N ALA A 39 -12.21 -4.05 -11.25
CA ALA A 39 -12.89 -2.76 -11.18
C ALA A 39 -14.43 -2.88 -11.26
N GLN A 40 -14.96 -3.84 -12.02
CA GLN A 40 -16.39 -4.14 -12.10
C GLN A 40 -16.88 -4.89 -10.86
N ILE A 41 -16.11 -5.88 -10.40
CA ILE A 41 -16.36 -6.73 -9.23
C ILE A 41 -16.42 -5.89 -7.94
N PHE A 42 -15.53 -4.90 -7.82
CA PHE A 42 -15.50 -3.98 -6.68
C PHE A 42 -16.44 -2.78 -6.85
N ALA A 43 -16.84 -2.43 -8.08
CA ALA A 43 -17.90 -1.43 -8.30
C ALA A 43 -19.29 -2.00 -7.94
N GLU A 44 -19.49 -3.31 -8.10
CA GLU A 44 -20.64 -4.01 -7.57
C GLU A 44 -20.53 -4.09 -6.05
N SER A 45 -21.44 -3.40 -5.36
CA SER A 45 -21.44 -3.27 -3.90
C SER A 45 -21.90 -4.56 -3.21
N GLY A 46 -21.14 -5.64 -3.34
CA GLY A 46 -21.45 -6.90 -2.68
C GLY A 46 -20.52 -8.08 -3.02
N PRO A 47 -20.60 -9.15 -2.22
CA PRO A 47 -19.91 -10.40 -2.52
C PRO A 47 -20.47 -11.01 -3.82
N ILE A 48 -19.63 -11.12 -4.84
CA ILE A 48 -20.04 -11.70 -6.12
C ILE A 48 -20.09 -13.21 -6.00
N PHE A 49 -21.22 -13.78 -6.37
CA PHE A 49 -21.37 -15.20 -6.57
C PHE A 49 -21.64 -15.44 -8.05
N MET A 50 -20.74 -16.16 -8.71
CA MET A 50 -21.00 -16.61 -10.06
C MET A 50 -21.59 -18.02 -10.02
N THR A 51 -22.62 -18.23 -10.82
CA THR A 51 -23.15 -19.56 -11.12
C THR A 51 -22.14 -20.38 -11.92
N GLU A 52 -22.31 -21.70 -11.92
CA GLU A 52 -21.48 -22.59 -12.73
C GLU A 52 -21.57 -22.27 -14.24
N SER A 53 -22.75 -21.87 -14.73
CA SER A 53 -22.95 -21.45 -16.11
C SER A 53 -22.18 -20.16 -16.45
N GLU A 54 -22.15 -19.19 -15.53
CA GLU A 54 -21.39 -17.94 -15.72
C GLU A 54 -19.89 -18.21 -15.69
N LEU A 55 -19.41 -19.04 -14.76
CA LEU A 55 -18.01 -19.46 -14.71
C LEU A 55 -17.59 -20.22 -15.97
N SER A 56 -18.45 -21.10 -16.48
CA SER A 56 -18.19 -21.91 -17.68
C SER A 56 -18.20 -21.08 -18.97
N SER A 57 -18.98 -20.00 -19.02
CA SER A 57 -19.05 -19.07 -20.16
C SER A 57 -18.06 -17.92 -20.06
N SER A 58 -17.27 -17.87 -18.99
CA SER A 58 -16.34 -16.79 -18.75
C SER A 58 -15.16 -16.79 -19.74
N PRO A 59 -14.58 -15.62 -20.05
CA PRO A 59 -13.46 -15.51 -21.00
C PRO A 59 -12.12 -15.95 -20.40
N PHE A 60 -12.11 -16.53 -19.20
CA PHE A 60 -10.90 -16.93 -18.47
C PHE A 60 -10.97 -18.40 -18.04
N GLN A 61 -9.80 -18.99 -17.83
CA GLN A 61 -9.72 -20.37 -17.36
C GLN A 61 -10.18 -20.46 -15.90
N VAL A 62 -11.14 -21.34 -15.64
CA VAL A 62 -11.61 -21.70 -14.31
C VAL A 62 -11.13 -23.10 -13.99
N PHE A 63 -10.43 -23.26 -12.86
CA PHE A 63 -10.03 -24.55 -12.32
C PHE A 63 -11.09 -25.02 -11.34
N GLN A 64 -11.58 -26.24 -11.53
CA GLN A 64 -12.55 -26.86 -10.63
C GLN A 64 -11.86 -27.96 -9.82
N HIS A 65 -12.15 -28.02 -8.51
CA HIS A 65 -11.63 -29.04 -7.63
C HIS A 65 -12.70 -29.53 -6.66
N PHE A 66 -12.89 -30.85 -6.58
CA PHE A 66 -13.75 -31.51 -5.60
C PHE A 66 -12.89 -31.90 -4.40
N GLN A 67 -13.18 -31.31 -3.24
CA GLN A 67 -12.42 -31.52 -2.02
C GLN A 67 -13.08 -32.60 -1.16
N SER A 68 -12.29 -33.57 -0.70
CA SER A 68 -12.70 -34.65 0.21
C SER A 68 -12.19 -34.43 1.63
N ALA A 69 -12.72 -35.20 2.59
CA ALA A 69 -12.24 -35.17 3.96
C ALA A 69 -10.77 -35.64 4.03
N GLY A 70 -9.92 -34.85 4.70
CA GLY A 70 -8.47 -35.04 4.74
C GLY A 70 -7.69 -34.22 3.71
N ASP A 71 -8.35 -33.63 2.70
CA ASP A 71 -7.68 -32.84 1.68
C ASP A 71 -7.30 -31.44 2.18
N LEU A 72 -6.05 -31.05 1.94
CA LEU A 72 -5.55 -29.69 2.12
C LEU A 72 -5.51 -28.96 0.77
N LEU A 73 -6.44 -28.02 0.58
CA LEU A 73 -6.40 -27.10 -0.54
C LEU A 73 -5.49 -25.91 -0.21
N VAL A 74 -4.58 -25.60 -1.14
CA VAL A 74 -3.71 -24.42 -1.06
C VAL A 74 -4.01 -23.52 -2.25
N ILE A 75 -4.54 -22.32 -1.97
CA ILE A 75 -4.85 -21.33 -2.98
C ILE A 75 -3.70 -20.32 -3.05
N PRO A 76 -3.00 -20.21 -4.20
CA PRO A 76 -1.89 -19.29 -4.35
C PRO A 76 -2.30 -17.82 -4.17
N PRO A 77 -1.32 -16.94 -3.86
CA PRO A 77 -1.52 -15.50 -3.87
C PRO A 77 -2.27 -15.00 -5.10
N ARG A 78 -3.22 -14.09 -4.88
CA ARG A 78 -3.96 -13.36 -5.91
C ARG A 78 -4.93 -14.17 -6.76
N CYS A 79 -5.02 -15.49 -6.57
CA CYS A 79 -6.11 -16.24 -7.16
C CYS A 79 -7.44 -15.84 -6.52
N TYR A 80 -8.48 -15.80 -7.35
CA TYR A 80 -9.86 -15.68 -6.90
C TYR A 80 -10.42 -17.08 -6.72
N ALA A 81 -11.16 -17.29 -5.65
CA ALA A 81 -11.77 -18.58 -5.38
C ALA A 81 -13.20 -18.43 -4.87
N GLN A 82 -14.05 -19.36 -5.27
CA GLN A 82 -15.40 -19.56 -4.76
C GLN A 82 -15.55 -21.02 -4.34
N ASN A 83 -16.14 -21.24 -3.17
CA ASN A 83 -16.55 -22.57 -2.73
C ASN A 83 -18.07 -22.68 -2.83
N LEU A 84 -18.54 -23.73 -3.49
CA LEU A 84 -19.91 -24.20 -3.45
C LEU A 84 -19.95 -25.44 -2.56
N ARG A 85 -20.79 -25.40 -1.54
CA ARG A 85 -20.94 -26.48 -0.58
C ARG A 85 -22.35 -27.02 -0.62
N GLU A 86 -22.45 -28.34 -0.71
CA GLU A 86 -23.67 -29.09 -0.43
C GLU A 86 -23.47 -29.90 0.85
N GLY A 87 -24.51 -29.96 1.70
CA GLY A 87 -24.45 -30.68 2.98
C GLY A 87 -23.61 -29.98 4.06
N HIS A 88 -23.19 -30.75 5.07
CA HIS A 88 -22.41 -30.23 6.19
C HIS A 88 -20.95 -30.69 6.08
N SER A 89 -20.03 -29.76 6.29
CA SER A 89 -18.59 -30.00 6.34
C SER A 89 -17.99 -29.28 7.54
N THR A 90 -16.97 -29.86 8.16
CA THR A 90 -16.12 -29.15 9.12
C THR A 90 -14.77 -28.89 8.47
N SER A 91 -14.29 -27.65 8.52
CA SER A 91 -13.02 -27.26 7.90
C SER A 91 -12.24 -26.28 8.77
N VAL A 92 -10.93 -26.28 8.62
CA VAL A 92 -10.01 -25.31 9.23
C VAL A 92 -9.30 -24.55 8.12
N SER A 93 -9.21 -23.23 8.24
CA SER A 93 -8.49 -22.42 7.27
C SER A 93 -7.60 -21.40 7.93
N TRP A 94 -6.51 -21.05 7.24
CA TRP A 94 -5.58 -20.02 7.67
C TRP A 94 -4.87 -19.40 6.47
N SER A 95 -4.27 -18.23 6.70
CA SER A 95 -3.47 -17.53 5.70
C SER A 95 -2.00 -17.53 6.08
N ARG A 96 -1.14 -17.60 5.06
CA ARG A 96 0.32 -17.48 5.22
C ARG A 96 0.83 -16.37 4.34
N MET A 97 1.63 -15.48 4.92
CA MET A 97 2.37 -14.45 4.21
C MET A 97 3.83 -14.90 4.03
N SER A 98 4.30 -15.01 2.80
CA SER A 98 5.73 -15.20 2.47
C SER A 98 6.39 -13.85 2.19
N VAL A 99 7.73 -13.78 2.16
CA VAL A 99 8.45 -12.56 1.76
C VAL A 99 8.08 -12.13 0.33
N HIS A 100 8.01 -13.09 -0.59
CA HIS A 100 7.47 -12.85 -1.92
C HIS A 100 6.03 -12.31 -1.89
N GLY A 101 5.17 -12.88 -1.03
CA GLY A 101 3.80 -12.41 -0.78
C GLY A 101 3.76 -10.97 -0.27
N LEU A 102 4.68 -10.56 0.60
CA LEU A 102 4.81 -9.17 1.05
C LEU A 102 5.14 -8.24 -0.12
N GLY A 103 6.00 -8.65 -1.04
CA GLY A 103 6.30 -7.89 -2.25
C GLY A 103 5.09 -7.75 -3.17
N LEU A 104 4.34 -8.82 -3.40
CA LEU A 104 3.07 -8.77 -4.15
C LEU A 104 2.06 -7.85 -3.47
N ALA A 105 1.91 -7.97 -2.15
CA ALA A 105 1.02 -7.14 -1.36
C ALA A 105 1.39 -5.67 -1.51
N PHE A 106 2.65 -5.32 -1.25
CA PHE A 106 3.13 -3.94 -1.22
C PHE A 106 3.08 -3.27 -2.61
N TYR A 107 3.54 -3.95 -3.67
CA TYR A 107 3.62 -3.36 -5.01
C TYR A 107 2.37 -3.54 -5.88
N SER A 108 1.40 -4.38 -5.50
CA SER A 108 0.21 -4.63 -6.34
C SER A 108 -1.08 -4.44 -5.57
N GLU A 109 -1.23 -5.08 -4.41
CA GLU A 109 -2.49 -5.10 -3.68
C GLU A 109 -2.74 -3.80 -2.92
N LEU A 110 -1.79 -3.29 -2.14
CA LEU A 110 -1.99 -2.09 -1.33
C LEU A 110 -2.33 -0.84 -2.17
N PRO A 111 -1.68 -0.57 -3.31
CA PRO A 111 -2.08 0.53 -4.19
C PRO A 111 -3.52 0.38 -4.70
N MET A 112 -3.92 -0.84 -5.06
CA MET A 112 -5.30 -1.14 -5.48
C MET A 112 -6.30 -0.96 -4.33
N TYR A 113 -5.99 -1.52 -3.15
CA TYR A 113 -6.78 -1.41 -1.93
C TYR A 113 -6.98 0.06 -1.54
N ARG A 114 -5.95 0.89 -1.69
CA ARG A 114 -6.03 2.33 -1.45
C ARG A 114 -7.06 3.02 -2.34
N ARG A 115 -7.10 2.65 -3.63
CA ARG A 115 -8.02 3.25 -4.60
C ARG A 115 -9.44 2.73 -4.38
N LEU A 116 -9.61 1.43 -4.15
CA LEU A 116 -10.91 0.79 -3.91
C LEU A 116 -11.42 0.91 -2.46
N CYS A 117 -10.67 1.58 -1.58
CA CYS A 117 -10.95 1.69 -0.15
C CYS A 117 -11.20 0.34 0.56
N ARG A 118 -10.47 -0.71 0.14
CA ARG A 118 -10.47 -2.02 0.80
C ARG A 118 -9.55 -1.98 2.02
N PRO A 119 -10.06 -2.23 3.24
CA PRO A 119 -9.22 -2.21 4.44
C PRO A 119 -8.06 -3.22 4.38
N GLU A 120 -6.90 -2.78 4.85
CA GLU A 120 -5.71 -3.62 4.99
C GLU A 120 -5.79 -4.42 6.30
N VAL A 121 -5.68 -5.75 6.20
CA VAL A 121 -5.80 -6.65 7.37
C VAL A 121 -4.43 -7.15 7.84
N CYS A 122 -3.44 -7.24 6.95
CA CYS A 122 -2.16 -7.89 7.25
C CYS A 122 -1.06 -6.95 7.76
N ASN A 123 -1.32 -5.65 7.91
CA ASN A 123 -0.32 -4.65 8.32
C ASN A 123 1.03 -4.83 7.59
N VAL A 124 0.99 -4.90 6.26
CA VAL A 124 2.07 -5.33 5.37
C VAL A 124 3.36 -4.55 5.63
N ARG A 125 3.30 -3.23 5.83
CA ARG A 125 4.48 -2.40 6.15
C ARG A 125 5.13 -2.81 7.47
N LYS A 126 4.32 -3.04 8.50
CA LYS A 126 4.77 -3.52 9.81
C LYS A 126 5.33 -4.95 9.69
N ALA A 127 4.69 -5.82 8.90
CA ALA A 127 5.17 -7.18 8.65
C ALA A 127 6.53 -7.20 7.93
N ILE A 128 6.73 -6.36 6.91
CA ILE A 128 8.05 -6.19 6.25
C ILE A 128 9.11 -5.80 7.28
N TYR A 129 8.81 -4.77 8.08
CA TYR A 129 9.73 -4.26 9.09
C TYR A 129 10.07 -5.30 10.17
N THR A 130 9.07 -5.96 10.75
CA THR A 130 9.29 -6.96 11.81
C THR A 130 9.98 -8.22 11.28
N SER A 131 9.63 -8.67 10.06
CA SER A 131 10.34 -9.78 9.40
C SER A 131 11.80 -9.43 9.12
N MET A 132 12.10 -8.22 8.64
CA MET A 132 13.49 -7.76 8.42
C MET A 132 14.30 -7.84 9.72
N LYS A 133 13.77 -7.32 10.83
CA LYS A 133 14.43 -7.36 12.14
C LYS A 133 14.62 -8.78 12.67
N SER A 134 13.62 -9.64 12.47
CA SER A 134 13.67 -11.04 12.90
C SER A 134 14.75 -11.81 12.14
N HIS A 135 14.79 -11.68 10.81
CA HIS A 135 15.80 -12.32 9.97
C HIS A 135 17.22 -11.80 10.26
N ALA A 136 17.38 -10.48 10.43
CA ALA A 136 18.67 -9.90 10.82
C ALA A 136 19.15 -10.45 12.18
N SER A 137 18.27 -10.49 13.18
CA SER A 137 18.59 -11.04 14.49
C SER A 137 18.99 -12.52 14.42
N GLY A 138 18.27 -13.33 13.64
CA GLY A 138 18.58 -14.76 13.46
C GLY A 138 19.94 -15.01 12.79
N ILE A 139 20.28 -14.22 11.76
CA ILE A 139 21.59 -14.31 11.11
C ILE A 139 22.71 -13.86 12.06
N LYS A 140 22.50 -12.76 12.79
CA LYS A 140 23.48 -12.26 13.77
C LYS A 140 23.79 -13.29 14.85
N GLN A 141 22.76 -13.97 15.36
CA GLN A 141 22.93 -15.05 16.33
C GLN A 141 23.74 -16.23 15.77
N SER A 142 23.52 -16.58 14.50
CA SER A 142 24.31 -17.61 13.81
C SER A 142 25.78 -17.21 13.65
N LEU A 143 26.08 -15.93 13.45
CA LEU A 143 27.45 -15.42 13.31
C LEU A 143 28.21 -15.42 14.65
N THR A 144 27.53 -15.13 15.76
CA THR A 144 28.16 -15.07 17.09
C THR A 144 28.29 -16.43 17.78
N GLY A 145 27.85 -17.53 17.15
CA GLY A 145 27.86 -18.87 17.74
C GLY A 145 27.03 -18.99 19.03
N SER A 146 26.13 -18.04 19.28
CA SER A 146 25.34 -18.00 20.51
C SER A 146 24.12 -18.91 20.35
N SER A 147 24.17 -20.09 20.98
CA SER A 147 23.00 -21.00 21.02
C SER A 147 21.77 -20.27 21.57
N PRO A 148 20.56 -20.48 21.03
CA PRO A 148 19.36 -19.85 21.55
C PRO A 148 19.18 -20.13 23.04
N THR A 149 18.97 -19.08 23.82
CA THR A 149 18.46 -19.18 25.19
C THR A 149 17.13 -19.96 25.12
N PRO A 150 16.93 -20.99 25.97
CA PRO A 150 15.74 -21.85 25.90
C PRO A 150 14.40 -21.12 26.07
N SER A 151 14.41 -19.87 26.50
CA SER A 151 13.22 -19.04 26.72
C SER A 151 12.65 -18.38 25.46
N ASP A 152 13.44 -18.25 24.38
CA ASP A 152 13.03 -17.54 23.15
C ASP A 152 12.91 -18.46 21.92
N SER A 153 13.22 -19.75 22.08
CA SER A 153 13.12 -20.74 21.00
C SER A 153 11.68 -21.17 20.78
N HIS A 154 10.95 -20.50 19.89
CA HIS A 154 9.82 -21.14 19.22
C HIS A 154 10.34 -22.33 18.39
N PRO A 155 9.75 -23.53 18.49
CA PRO A 155 10.28 -24.78 17.92
C PRO A 155 10.26 -24.88 16.37
N ASN A 156 10.03 -23.79 15.64
CA ASN A 156 9.81 -23.79 14.18
C ASN A 156 10.89 -23.08 13.35
N THR A 157 12.00 -22.60 13.92
CA THR A 157 13.09 -21.91 13.20
C THR A 157 14.14 -22.85 12.59
N SER A 158 13.71 -23.91 11.90
CA SER A 158 14.62 -24.73 11.05
C SER A 158 14.80 -24.14 9.65
N HIS A 159 14.79 -22.82 9.51
CA HIS A 159 15.15 -22.18 8.25
C HIS A 159 16.67 -22.22 8.08
N SER A 160 17.14 -22.82 6.98
CA SER A 160 18.54 -22.73 6.57
C SER A 160 18.97 -21.27 6.53
N ILE A 161 20.04 -20.89 7.26
CA ILE A 161 20.57 -19.52 7.32
C ILE A 161 20.79 -18.91 5.93
N PRO A 162 21.32 -19.63 4.91
CA PRO A 162 21.36 -19.15 3.53
C PRO A 162 20.02 -18.65 2.98
N ARG A 163 18.93 -19.37 3.24
CA ARG A 163 17.58 -18.96 2.80
C ARG A 163 17.14 -17.69 3.52
N MET A 164 17.38 -17.61 4.83
CA MET A 164 17.06 -16.43 5.63
C MET A 164 17.85 -15.20 5.15
N ALA A 165 19.11 -15.36 4.72
CA ALA A 165 19.90 -14.28 4.15
C ALA A 165 19.33 -13.77 2.82
N GLY A 166 18.89 -14.67 1.93
CA GLY A 166 18.19 -14.29 0.69
C GLY A 166 16.88 -13.55 0.97
N GLU A 167 16.07 -14.06 1.90
CA GLU A 167 14.83 -13.41 2.34
C GLU A 167 15.09 -12.05 3.00
N LEU A 168 16.15 -11.91 3.80
CA LEU A 168 16.55 -10.63 4.42
C LEU A 168 16.91 -9.59 3.35
N GLN A 169 17.62 -10.00 2.30
CA GLN A 169 17.95 -9.12 1.19
C GLN A 169 16.69 -8.53 0.53
N GLU A 170 15.69 -9.37 0.26
CA GLU A 170 14.40 -8.95 -0.28
C GLU A 170 13.65 -8.02 0.69
N LEU A 171 13.66 -8.35 1.99
CA LEU A 171 13.02 -7.55 3.03
C LEU A 171 13.65 -6.16 3.18
N ILE A 172 14.99 -6.04 3.11
CA ILE A 172 15.66 -4.74 3.13
C ILE A 172 15.23 -3.89 1.93
N ARG A 173 15.18 -4.47 0.73
CA ARG A 173 14.70 -3.77 -0.48
C ARG A 173 13.25 -3.31 -0.35
N LEU A 174 12.37 -4.17 0.18
CA LEU A 174 10.99 -3.79 0.46
C LEU A 174 10.93 -2.66 1.49
N PHE A 175 11.77 -2.73 2.52
CA PHE A 175 11.79 -1.72 3.56
C PHE A 175 12.36 -0.38 3.09
N ASP A 176 13.28 -0.36 2.13
CA ASP A 176 13.74 0.87 1.47
C ASP A 176 12.59 1.65 0.83
N ASP A 177 11.67 0.94 0.18
CA ASP A 177 10.51 1.55 -0.45
C ASP A 177 9.44 1.94 0.61
N VAL A 178 9.31 1.19 1.71
CA VAL A 178 8.49 1.61 2.87
C VAL A 178 9.02 2.90 3.51
N LEU A 179 10.34 3.01 3.68
CA LEU A 179 11.00 4.23 4.18
C LEU A 179 10.74 5.39 3.21
N LEU A 180 10.90 5.17 1.90
CA LEU A 180 10.65 6.19 0.89
C LEU A 180 9.20 6.71 0.90
N GLU A 181 8.21 5.83 1.05
CA GLU A 181 6.80 6.25 1.13
C GLU A 181 6.53 7.19 2.31
N GLY A 182 7.18 6.93 3.46
CA GLY A 182 6.97 7.67 4.71
C GLY A 182 7.89 8.88 4.93
N TYR A 183 8.92 9.05 4.09
CA TYR A 183 9.97 10.05 4.28
C TYR A 183 9.46 11.51 4.17
N SER A 184 10.01 12.36 5.03
CA SER A 184 10.08 13.82 4.86
C SER A 184 11.37 14.39 5.42
N ASP A 185 11.81 15.55 4.89
CA ASP A 185 13.06 16.24 5.25
C ASP A 185 13.17 16.68 6.72
N ASP A 186 12.03 16.85 7.39
CA ASP A 186 11.91 17.23 8.80
C ASP A 186 11.16 16.17 9.62
N HIS A 187 11.11 14.91 9.16
CA HIS A 187 10.21 13.89 9.71
C HIS A 187 10.32 13.76 11.23
N ASP A 188 11.54 13.81 11.77
CA ASP A 188 11.78 13.65 13.21
C ASP A 188 11.48 14.92 14.03
N SER A 189 11.07 16.01 13.37
CA SER A 189 10.52 17.21 13.99
C SER A 189 8.98 17.17 14.04
N LEU A 190 8.33 16.21 13.38
CA LEU A 190 6.87 16.08 13.39
C LEU A 190 6.36 15.68 14.78
N PHE A 191 5.11 16.02 15.07
CA PHE A 191 4.49 15.63 16.34
C PHE A 191 4.34 14.10 16.43
N LEU A 192 4.86 13.51 17.50
CA LEU A 192 4.65 12.12 17.91
C LEU A 192 3.59 12.10 19.01
N PRO A 193 2.43 11.45 18.81
CA PRO A 193 1.41 11.35 19.86
C PRO A 193 1.86 10.46 21.02
N ASP A 194 1.54 10.85 22.26
CA ASP A 194 1.87 10.08 23.47
C ASP A 194 1.17 8.71 23.52
N HIS A 195 -0.03 8.65 22.94
CA HIS A 195 -0.85 7.44 22.88
C HIS A 195 -1.40 7.25 21.48
N MET A 196 -1.14 6.07 20.90
CA MET A 196 -1.71 5.64 19.63
C MET A 196 -2.33 4.26 19.78
N ALA A 197 -3.43 4.02 19.08
CA ALA A 197 -4.02 2.69 18.99
C ALA A 197 -3.01 1.69 18.42
N CYS A 198 -3.13 0.42 18.83
CA CYS A 198 -2.40 -0.66 18.19
C CYS A 198 -2.88 -0.77 16.74
N ASP A 199 -1.98 -0.55 15.78
CA ASP A 199 -2.24 -0.61 14.33
C ASP A 199 -3.24 0.45 13.80
N PRO A 200 -2.86 1.74 13.84
CA PRO A 200 -3.72 2.82 13.36
C PRO A 200 -3.92 2.73 11.85
N THR A 201 -5.15 3.01 11.39
CA THR A 201 -5.51 2.96 9.97
C THR A 201 -5.91 4.33 9.42
N CYS A 202 -5.81 4.47 8.10
CA CYS A 202 -6.33 5.59 7.33
C CYS A 202 -7.86 5.51 7.28
N HIS A 203 -8.55 6.55 7.74
CA HIS A 203 -10.02 6.56 7.74
C HIS A 203 -10.62 6.75 6.34
N TYR A 204 -9.84 7.14 5.34
CA TYR A 204 -10.32 7.20 3.96
C TYR A 204 -10.30 5.80 3.31
N CYS A 205 -9.13 5.18 3.22
CA CYS A 205 -8.94 3.95 2.43
C CYS A 205 -8.79 2.66 3.25
N GLY A 206 -8.68 2.75 4.58
CA GLY A 206 -8.47 1.60 5.46
C GLY A 206 -7.04 1.02 5.43
N ALA A 207 -6.07 1.66 4.78
CA ALA A 207 -4.68 1.23 4.82
C ALA A 207 -4.06 1.38 6.21
N SER A 208 -3.16 0.47 6.57
CA SER A 208 -2.38 0.52 7.81
C SER A 208 -1.36 1.66 7.75
N LEU A 209 -1.28 2.46 8.81
CA LEU A 209 -0.32 3.56 8.96
C LEU A 209 0.95 3.05 9.66
N PHE A 210 2.13 3.46 9.18
CA PHE A 210 3.40 2.91 9.65
C PHE A 210 4.42 3.96 10.13
N LEU A 211 4.82 4.92 9.29
CA LEU A 211 5.78 5.97 9.68
C LEU A 211 5.10 7.31 9.95
N SER A 212 4.29 7.76 8.98
CA SER A 212 3.77 9.12 8.94
C SER A 212 2.35 9.17 8.37
N TYR A 213 1.61 10.18 8.80
CA TYR A 213 0.21 10.37 8.43
C TYR A 213 -0.22 11.82 8.63
N PHE A 214 -1.45 12.16 8.22
CA PHE A 214 -2.09 13.43 8.49
C PHE A 214 -3.26 13.24 9.45
N SER A 215 -3.45 14.17 10.40
CA SER A 215 -4.53 14.13 11.38
C SER A 215 -5.31 15.45 11.46
N CYS A 216 -6.65 15.40 11.55
CA CYS A 216 -7.48 16.55 11.96
C CYS A 216 -7.08 16.98 13.38
N THR A 217 -7.12 18.28 13.65
CA THR A 217 -6.88 18.88 14.97
C THR A 217 -8.04 18.67 15.95
N GLY A 218 -9.12 18.02 15.52
CA GLY A 218 -10.28 17.72 16.35
C GLY A 218 -11.32 18.85 16.42
N MET A 219 -11.11 20.00 15.76
CA MET A 219 -12.18 21.00 15.55
C MET A 219 -13.16 20.59 14.44
N CYS A 220 -13.28 19.29 14.22
CA CYS A 220 -14.21 18.67 13.31
C CYS A 220 -15.59 18.66 14.02
N PHE A 221 -16.48 19.60 13.68
CA PHE A 221 -17.83 19.68 14.28
C PHE A 221 -18.70 18.53 13.78
N ASP A 222 -19.50 17.97 14.69
CA ASP A 222 -20.59 17.10 14.31
C ASP A 222 -21.71 17.94 13.65
N LEU A 223 -21.95 17.73 12.35
CA LEU A 223 -22.98 18.48 11.62
C LEU A 223 -24.41 18.20 12.15
N GLU A 224 -24.62 17.08 12.85
CA GLU A 224 -25.91 16.72 13.42
C GLU A 224 -26.12 17.28 14.84
N THR A 225 -25.05 17.38 15.65
CA THR A 225 -25.15 17.77 17.07
C THR A 225 -24.53 19.12 17.41
N ASP A 226 -23.92 19.81 16.44
CA ASP A 226 -23.23 21.10 16.57
C ASP A 226 -22.27 21.14 17.77
N SER A 227 -21.64 19.99 18.06
CA SER A 227 -20.73 19.81 19.19
C SER A 227 -19.31 19.44 18.72
N PRO A 228 -18.25 19.89 19.41
CA PRO A 228 -16.89 19.50 19.09
C PRO A 228 -16.71 18.00 19.35
N ARG A 229 -16.19 17.26 18.36
CA ARG A 229 -15.90 15.84 18.54
C ARG A 229 -14.57 15.67 19.27
N VAL A 230 -14.65 15.45 20.57
CA VAL A 230 -13.47 15.39 21.47
C VAL A 230 -12.70 14.06 21.34
N ASP A 231 -13.17 13.06 20.59
CA ASP A 231 -12.61 11.70 20.62
C ASP A 231 -12.20 11.08 19.25
N MET A 232 -12.53 11.69 18.11
CA MET A 232 -12.25 11.09 16.79
C MET A 232 -11.49 12.03 15.85
N SER A 233 -10.17 12.11 16.01
CA SER A 233 -9.32 12.76 15.02
C SER A 233 -9.28 11.93 13.73
N ILE A 234 -9.76 12.51 12.63
CA ILE A 234 -9.67 11.90 11.29
C ILE A 234 -8.20 11.81 10.88
N ARG A 235 -7.73 10.58 10.67
CA ARG A 235 -6.41 10.22 10.14
C ARG A 235 -6.47 9.86 8.66
N VAL A 236 -5.54 10.37 7.86
CA VAL A 236 -5.39 10.09 6.42
C VAL A 236 -3.93 9.78 6.12
N CYS A 237 -3.65 8.71 5.35
CA CYS A 237 -2.28 8.39 4.94
C CYS A 237 -1.74 9.41 3.92
N GLY A 238 -0.41 9.58 3.83
CA GLY A 238 0.21 10.51 2.88
C GLY A 238 -0.20 10.27 1.43
N ALA A 239 -0.36 8.99 1.04
CA ALA A 239 -0.79 8.61 -0.30
C ALA A 239 -2.24 9.00 -0.63
N CYS A 240 -3.16 9.01 0.35
CA CYS A 240 -4.49 9.58 0.15
C CYS A 240 -4.43 11.11 0.14
N TYR A 241 -3.66 11.70 1.06
CA TYR A 241 -3.61 13.15 1.22
C TYR A 241 -3.05 13.85 -0.03
N VAL A 242 -1.97 13.33 -0.62
CA VAL A 242 -1.35 13.86 -1.85
C VAL A 242 -2.27 13.77 -3.09
N GLU A 243 -3.26 12.89 -3.06
CA GLU A 243 -4.30 12.78 -4.08
C GLU A 243 -5.47 13.73 -3.78
N GLY A 244 -5.37 14.58 -2.77
CA GLY A 244 -6.36 15.60 -2.42
C GLY A 244 -7.38 15.17 -1.36
N ARG A 245 -7.40 13.88 -0.99
CA ARG A 245 -8.31 13.33 0.04
C ARG A 245 -7.96 13.93 1.41
N SER A 246 -8.97 14.21 2.22
CA SER A 246 -8.76 14.92 3.50
C SER A 246 -9.93 14.70 4.44
N CYS A 247 -9.84 15.12 5.70
CA CYS A 247 -11.05 15.37 6.47
C CYS A 247 -11.95 16.41 5.77
N ALA A 248 -13.27 16.33 5.98
CA ALA A 248 -14.25 17.30 5.48
C ALA A 248 -13.91 18.75 5.85
N CYS A 249 -13.36 19.01 7.05
CA CYS A 249 -12.95 20.36 7.48
C CYS A 249 -11.68 20.89 6.78
N LYS A 250 -10.96 20.03 6.04
CA LYS A 250 -9.68 20.30 5.36
C LYS A 250 -8.49 20.70 6.26
N ASP A 251 -8.70 21.00 7.54
CA ASP A 251 -7.62 21.20 8.51
C ASP A 251 -6.99 19.87 8.91
N MET A 252 -5.81 19.61 8.36
CA MET A 252 -5.05 18.39 8.57
C MET A 252 -3.61 18.77 8.85
N ASN A 253 -2.98 18.11 9.82
CA ASN A 253 -1.59 18.36 10.20
C ASN A 253 -0.74 17.09 10.03
N PRO A 254 0.50 17.20 9.51
CA PRO A 254 1.41 16.07 9.41
C PRO A 254 1.83 15.59 10.79
N ARG A 255 1.87 14.27 10.98
CA ARG A 255 2.21 13.58 12.23
C ARG A 255 3.12 12.39 11.92
N ARG A 256 3.86 11.93 12.93
CA ARG A 256 4.63 10.67 12.88
C ARG A 256 4.09 9.65 13.87
N LEU A 257 4.39 8.38 13.61
CA LEU A 257 4.11 7.23 14.50
C LEU A 257 5.37 6.71 15.18
N GLN A 258 6.54 6.97 14.60
CA GLN A 258 7.86 6.60 15.10
C GLN A 258 8.91 7.52 14.46
N ASN A 259 10.15 7.48 14.92
CA ASN A 259 11.22 8.26 14.29
C ASN A 259 11.68 7.60 12.99
N PHE A 260 11.88 8.41 11.95
CA PHE A 260 12.46 7.97 10.69
C PHE A 260 13.91 7.55 10.90
N SER A 261 14.69 8.32 11.68
CA SER A 261 16.09 7.99 11.96
C SER A 261 16.26 6.63 12.67
N ASP A 262 15.31 6.26 13.54
CA ASP A 262 15.31 4.95 14.19
C ASP A 262 15.04 3.82 13.18
N ALA A 263 14.01 3.97 12.35
CA ALA A 263 13.70 3.01 11.30
C ALA A 263 14.85 2.85 10.28
N LEU A 264 15.46 3.97 9.86
CA LEU A 264 16.62 4.01 8.96
C LEU A 264 17.85 3.32 9.59
N ARG A 265 18.12 3.58 10.87
CA ARG A 265 19.22 2.93 11.60
C ARG A 265 19.02 1.43 11.61
N GLU A 266 17.84 0.94 11.99
CA GLU A 266 17.57 -0.49 12.05
C GLU A 266 17.63 -1.19 10.68
N ARG A 267 17.24 -0.49 9.61
CA ARG A 267 17.48 -0.94 8.24
C ARG A 267 18.97 -1.10 7.97
N ASN A 268 19.79 -0.10 8.31
CA ASN A 268 21.23 -0.15 8.07
C ASN A 268 21.91 -1.23 8.92
N ASP A 269 21.46 -1.45 10.15
CA ASP A 269 21.89 -2.56 11.00
C ASP A 269 21.64 -3.92 10.33
N ALA A 270 20.47 -4.09 9.70
CA ALA A 270 20.13 -5.29 8.94
C ALA A 270 21.03 -5.46 7.69
N ALA A 271 21.30 -4.37 6.95
CA ALA A 271 22.20 -4.39 5.80
C ALA A 271 23.64 -4.74 6.17
N ARG A 272 24.15 -4.21 7.30
CA ARG A 272 25.46 -4.61 7.84
C ARG A 272 25.50 -6.09 8.22
N THR A 273 24.47 -6.57 8.90
CA THR A 273 24.36 -7.99 9.29
C THR A 273 24.42 -8.91 8.07
N LEU A 274 23.71 -8.55 7.00
CA LEU A 274 23.73 -9.31 5.74
C LEU A 274 25.11 -9.28 5.06
N SER A 275 25.78 -8.13 5.10
CA SER A 275 27.13 -7.95 4.54
C SER A 275 28.20 -8.77 5.28
N GLU A 276 28.12 -8.78 6.62
CA GLU A 276 28.98 -9.60 7.48
C GLU A 276 28.78 -11.10 7.20
N TYR A 277 27.53 -11.54 7.08
CA TYR A 277 27.21 -12.92 6.70
C TYR A 277 27.79 -13.31 5.35
N SER A 278 27.60 -12.46 4.33
CA SER A 278 28.05 -12.71 2.96
C SER A 278 29.57 -12.81 2.88
N THR A 279 30.27 -11.94 3.59
CA THR A 279 31.75 -11.95 3.71
C THR A 279 32.24 -13.24 4.39
N SER A 280 31.58 -13.66 5.47
CA SER A 280 31.99 -14.82 6.26
C SER A 280 31.77 -16.17 5.55
N HIS A 281 30.78 -16.23 4.64
CA HIS A 281 30.36 -17.47 3.98
C HIS A 281 30.64 -17.49 2.47
N SER A 282 31.31 -16.48 1.92
CA SER A 282 31.52 -16.33 0.46
C SER A 282 30.21 -16.45 -0.33
N ALA A 283 29.10 -15.98 0.23
CA ALA A 283 27.79 -16.09 -0.37
C ALA A 283 27.60 -15.01 -1.45
N SER A 284 27.04 -15.40 -2.59
CA SER A 284 26.68 -14.48 -3.69
C SER A 284 25.37 -13.75 -3.37
N VAL A 285 25.36 -12.89 -2.37
CA VAL A 285 24.25 -11.98 -2.08
C VAL A 285 24.66 -10.58 -2.54
N ASP A 286 23.78 -9.84 -3.21
CA ASP A 286 24.10 -8.45 -3.60
C ASP A 286 24.33 -7.63 -2.33
N ASN A 287 25.47 -6.95 -2.28
CA ASN A 287 25.82 -6.05 -1.19
C ASN A 287 24.88 -4.85 -1.18
N LEU A 288 23.92 -4.85 -0.25
CA LEU A 288 23.10 -3.68 0.05
C LEU A 288 23.92 -2.73 0.93
N CYS A 289 24.25 -1.56 0.40
CA CYS A 289 25.00 -0.54 1.14
C CYS A 289 24.13 0.14 2.19
N GLU A 290 24.78 0.73 3.20
CA GLU A 290 24.11 1.71 4.07
C GLU A 290 23.57 2.87 3.25
N ILE A 291 22.41 3.38 3.68
CA ILE A 291 21.76 4.53 3.07
C ILE A 291 21.58 5.63 4.12
N SER A 292 21.41 6.85 3.63
CA SER A 292 21.24 8.08 4.39
C SER A 292 19.93 8.76 3.99
N GLU A 293 19.52 9.79 4.74
CA GLU A 293 18.33 10.58 4.39
C GLU A 293 18.42 11.23 2.99
N LYS A 294 19.63 11.53 2.52
CA LYS A 294 19.86 12.12 1.19
C LYS A 294 19.44 11.18 0.06
N ASP A 295 19.45 9.88 0.31
CA ASP A 295 19.06 8.84 -0.64
C ASP A 295 17.54 8.80 -0.89
N PHE A 296 16.75 9.58 -0.15
CA PHE A 296 15.31 9.73 -0.32
C PHE A 296 14.91 11.06 -1.00
N SER A 297 15.89 11.88 -1.38
CA SER A 297 15.66 13.15 -2.05
C SER A 297 15.19 12.98 -3.50
N TRP A 298 14.62 14.05 -4.07
CA TRP A 298 14.25 14.12 -5.48
C TRP A 298 15.46 13.77 -6.37
N PRO A 299 15.33 12.89 -7.39
CA PRO A 299 14.11 12.55 -8.13
C PRO A 299 13.31 11.34 -7.63
N ARG A 300 13.65 10.75 -6.47
CA ARG A 300 12.81 9.69 -5.90
C ARG A 300 11.50 10.28 -5.39
N ILE A 301 10.40 9.59 -5.64
CA ILE A 301 9.06 10.06 -5.26
C ILE A 301 8.80 9.67 -3.81
N ALA A 302 9.19 10.51 -2.87
CA ALA A 302 8.80 10.41 -1.47
C ALA A 302 7.35 10.89 -1.31
N VAL A 303 6.41 9.95 -1.22
CA VAL A 303 4.96 10.24 -1.26
C VAL A 303 4.53 11.14 -0.10
N PHE A 304 5.01 10.89 1.10
CA PHE A 304 4.69 11.71 2.26
C PHE A 304 5.29 13.13 2.17
N GLN A 305 6.53 13.30 1.70
CA GLN A 305 7.09 14.62 1.39
C GLN A 305 6.23 15.36 0.38
N ALA A 306 5.80 14.70 -0.70
CA ALA A 306 4.91 15.31 -1.68
C ALA A 306 3.56 15.74 -1.07
N ALA A 307 3.01 14.91 -0.17
CA ALA A 307 1.81 15.25 0.60
C ALA A 307 2.01 16.48 1.48
N LYS A 308 3.20 16.65 2.08
CA LYS A 308 3.55 17.87 2.83
C LYS A 308 3.64 19.10 1.94
N GLU A 309 4.12 18.99 0.71
CA GLU A 309 4.11 20.11 -0.24
C GLU A 309 2.67 20.54 -0.58
N LEU A 310 1.73 19.60 -0.73
CA LEU A 310 0.31 19.93 -0.85
C LEU A 310 -0.25 20.59 0.42
N TRP A 311 0.15 20.10 1.60
CA TRP A 311 -0.24 20.70 2.88
C TRP A 311 0.25 22.16 2.99
N LYS A 312 1.50 22.44 2.60
CA LYS A 312 2.04 23.81 2.53
C LYS A 312 1.21 24.67 1.56
N LEU A 313 0.88 24.12 0.39
CA LEU A 313 0.05 24.82 -0.61
C LEU A 313 -1.34 25.16 -0.06
N ARG A 314 -1.98 24.25 0.69
CA ARG A 314 -3.31 24.46 1.30
C ARG A 314 -3.30 25.51 2.41
N ASN A 315 -2.20 25.62 3.14
CA ASN A 315 -2.06 26.60 4.23
C ASN A 315 -1.47 27.93 3.76
N ALA A 316 -1.03 28.04 2.50
CA ALA A 316 -0.63 29.32 1.93
C ALA A 316 -1.89 30.19 1.74
N THR A 317 -1.91 31.35 2.41
CA THR A 317 -2.95 32.36 2.24
C THR A 317 -2.82 33.02 0.86
N ASP A 318 -3.38 32.43 -0.18
CA ASP A 318 -3.53 33.18 -1.43
C ASP A 318 -4.84 32.89 -2.18
N THR A 319 -5.60 33.96 -2.29
CA THR A 319 -6.90 34.12 -2.94
C THR A 319 -6.69 34.65 -4.35
N GLU A 320 -6.57 33.80 -5.37
CA GLU A 320 -6.77 34.26 -6.74
C GLU A 320 -7.62 33.31 -7.60
N ARG A 321 -8.69 33.90 -8.13
CA ARG A 321 -9.70 33.35 -9.03
C ARG A 321 -9.09 32.89 -10.36
N ARG A 322 -9.49 31.73 -10.87
CA ARG A 322 -9.24 31.31 -12.26
C ARG A 322 -10.38 30.50 -12.88
N SER A 323 -10.19 30.22 -14.17
CA SER A 323 -11.11 30.04 -15.32
C SER A 323 -12.19 28.96 -15.26
N HIS A 324 -12.32 28.24 -14.15
CA HIS A 324 -13.44 27.36 -13.82
C HIS A 324 -13.44 27.17 -12.30
N ALA A 325 -14.59 26.88 -11.68
CA ALA A 325 -14.74 26.79 -10.22
C ALA A 325 -14.01 25.56 -9.64
N MET A 326 -12.68 25.65 -9.53
CA MET A 326 -11.82 24.65 -8.90
C MET A 326 -11.03 25.30 -7.76
N PRO A 327 -10.89 24.62 -6.60
CA PRO A 327 -10.03 25.09 -5.51
C PRO A 327 -8.58 25.34 -5.96
N SER A 328 -7.93 26.34 -5.37
CA SER A 328 -6.53 26.71 -5.71
C SER A 328 -5.54 25.59 -5.43
N ASP A 329 -5.81 24.75 -4.44
CA ASP A 329 -5.01 23.58 -4.06
C ASP A 329 -5.15 22.38 -5.03
N ALA A 330 -6.06 22.47 -6.01
CA ALA A 330 -6.22 21.48 -7.08
C ALA A 330 -5.47 21.87 -8.37
N LEU A 331 -4.81 23.03 -8.40
CA LEU A 331 -4.15 23.59 -9.58
C LEU A 331 -2.64 23.68 -9.42
N VAL A 332 -1.93 23.40 -10.50
CA VAL A 332 -0.49 23.61 -10.61
C VAL A 332 -0.21 24.65 -11.68
N ASN A 333 0.55 25.68 -11.31
CA ASN A 333 1.00 26.74 -12.21
C ASN A 333 2.46 26.53 -12.62
N CYS A 334 2.77 26.62 -13.91
CA CYS A 334 4.15 26.66 -14.38
C CYS A 334 4.67 28.10 -14.47
N LYS A 335 5.72 28.42 -13.72
CA LYS A 335 6.38 29.73 -13.75
C LYS A 335 7.01 30.09 -15.12
N LYS A 336 7.43 29.09 -15.90
CA LYS A 336 8.15 29.31 -17.18
C LYS A 336 7.24 29.55 -18.38
N CYS A 337 6.08 28.89 -18.45
CA CYS A 337 5.15 29.02 -19.58
C CYS A 337 3.78 29.57 -19.19
N HIS A 338 3.57 29.90 -17.91
CA HIS A 338 2.32 30.40 -17.35
C HIS A 338 1.11 29.47 -17.53
N ALA A 339 1.32 28.23 -17.98
CA ALA A 339 0.26 27.23 -18.06
C ALA A 339 -0.20 26.83 -16.66
N ALA A 340 -1.52 26.78 -16.48
CA ALA A 340 -2.17 26.24 -15.29
C ALA A 340 -2.92 24.97 -15.66
N LYS A 341 -2.74 23.89 -14.89
CA LYS A 341 -3.49 22.63 -15.07
C LYS A 341 -3.88 22.08 -13.71
N CYS A 342 -5.06 21.45 -13.64
CA CYS A 342 -5.42 20.69 -12.45
C CYS A 342 -4.69 19.34 -12.41
N PHE A 343 -4.65 18.71 -11.23
CA PHE A 343 -4.00 17.41 -11.07
C PHE A 343 -4.61 16.34 -11.98
N SER A 344 -5.92 16.33 -12.22
CA SER A 344 -6.57 15.38 -13.16
C SER A 344 -6.03 15.55 -14.59
N HIS A 345 -5.93 16.78 -15.10
CA HIS A 345 -5.35 17.04 -16.43
C HIS A 345 -3.83 16.81 -16.52
N ILE A 346 -3.13 16.80 -15.38
CA ILE A 346 -1.71 16.44 -15.31
C ILE A 346 -1.56 14.91 -15.32
N LEU A 347 -2.48 14.19 -14.67
CA LEU A 347 -2.58 12.74 -14.72
C LEU A 347 -2.86 12.23 -16.14
N ASP A 348 -3.70 12.92 -16.92
CA ASP A 348 -3.89 12.63 -18.36
C ASP A 348 -2.59 12.76 -19.17
N GLY A 349 -1.65 13.56 -18.66
CA GLY A 349 -0.29 13.68 -19.19
C GLY A 349 0.68 12.65 -18.60
N SER A 350 0.22 11.64 -17.87
CA SER A 350 1.06 10.61 -17.24
C SER A 350 2.00 11.14 -16.14
N VAL A 351 1.52 12.11 -15.36
CA VAL A 351 2.23 12.63 -14.18
C VAL A 351 1.29 12.61 -12.98
N HIS A 352 1.69 11.92 -11.91
CA HIS A 352 0.92 11.89 -10.67
C HIS A 352 1.13 13.16 -9.84
N SER A 353 0.17 13.51 -8.98
CA SER A 353 0.27 14.69 -8.10
C SER A 353 1.52 14.65 -7.23
N SER A 354 1.89 13.48 -6.72
CA SER A 354 3.13 13.32 -5.94
C SER A 354 4.38 13.75 -6.70
N GLU A 355 4.48 13.36 -7.97
CA GLU A 355 5.61 13.73 -8.81
C GLU A 355 5.57 15.22 -9.17
N ALA A 356 4.37 15.74 -9.50
CA ALA A 356 4.19 17.15 -9.80
C ALA A 356 4.57 18.05 -8.63
N LEU A 357 4.08 17.76 -7.42
CA LEU A 357 4.35 18.52 -6.21
C LEU A 357 5.83 18.57 -5.86
N LEU A 358 6.53 17.44 -5.94
CA LEU A 358 7.98 17.39 -5.72
C LEU A 358 8.76 18.12 -6.82
N ALA A 359 8.36 17.99 -8.08
CA ALA A 359 9.02 18.70 -9.18
C ALA A 359 8.87 20.23 -9.09
N ILE A 360 7.76 20.71 -8.52
CA ILE A 360 7.53 22.14 -8.27
C ILE A 360 8.40 22.63 -7.12
N SER A 361 8.50 21.86 -6.02
CA SER A 361 9.28 22.26 -4.85
C SER A 361 10.79 22.10 -5.04
N ALA A 362 11.22 21.19 -5.91
CA ALA A 362 12.64 20.92 -6.18
C ALA A 362 13.41 22.10 -6.79
N ASP A 363 12.75 23.03 -7.48
CA ASP A 363 13.40 24.17 -8.11
C ASP A 363 12.52 25.43 -8.08
N SER A 364 13.01 26.44 -7.37
CA SER A 364 12.35 27.75 -7.25
C SER A 364 12.16 28.45 -8.61
N SER A 365 13.03 28.18 -9.59
CA SER A 365 12.95 28.73 -10.95
C SER A 365 11.79 28.13 -11.77
N GLY A 366 11.28 26.97 -11.35
CA GLY A 366 10.23 26.22 -12.03
C GLY A 366 10.71 25.49 -13.30
N ALA A 367 12.01 25.35 -13.53
CA ALA A 367 12.56 24.66 -14.70
C ALA A 367 12.31 23.15 -14.64
N VAL A 368 12.46 22.53 -13.46
CA VAL A 368 12.20 21.09 -13.26
C VAL A 368 10.75 20.74 -13.60
N TRP A 369 9.79 21.41 -12.98
CA TRP A 369 8.37 21.27 -13.33
C TRP A 369 8.10 21.60 -14.80
N HIS A 370 8.72 22.65 -15.36
CA HIS A 370 8.54 23.01 -16.76
C HIS A 370 8.93 21.91 -17.73
N GLN A 371 10.09 21.30 -17.49
CA GLN A 371 10.60 20.20 -18.28
C GLN A 371 9.69 18.98 -18.14
N LEU A 372 9.35 18.60 -16.89
CA LEU A 372 8.51 17.45 -16.59
C LEU A 372 7.19 17.49 -17.36
N HIS A 373 6.38 18.55 -17.17
CA HIS A 373 5.05 18.60 -17.78
C HIS A 373 5.06 18.80 -19.31
N LYS A 374 6.17 19.29 -19.88
CA LYS A 374 6.36 19.34 -21.34
C LYS A 374 6.63 17.95 -21.91
N THR A 375 7.44 17.14 -21.24
CA THR A 375 7.79 15.79 -21.68
C THR A 375 6.76 14.73 -21.33
N ALA A 376 5.89 15.03 -20.36
CA ALA A 376 4.83 14.18 -19.82
C ALA A 376 3.99 13.47 -20.91
N ARG A 377 3.59 14.18 -21.97
CA ARG A 377 2.81 13.63 -23.12
C ARG A 377 3.48 12.48 -23.89
N ARG A 378 4.74 12.14 -23.59
CA ARG A 378 5.54 11.09 -24.26
C ARG A 378 5.87 9.91 -23.36
N ARG A 379 5.33 9.84 -22.14
CA ARG A 379 5.60 8.72 -21.23
C ARG A 379 4.64 7.58 -21.55
N ASP A 380 5.20 6.41 -21.85
CA ASP A 380 4.43 5.19 -21.90
C ASP A 380 4.04 4.81 -20.46
N VAL A 381 2.74 4.90 -20.17
CA VAL A 381 2.17 4.25 -18.98
C VAL A 381 1.98 2.79 -19.35
N PRO A 382 2.51 1.84 -18.57
CA PRO A 382 2.29 0.43 -18.84
C PRO A 382 0.79 0.14 -18.95
N SER A 383 0.37 -0.52 -20.03
CA SER A 383 -1.00 -1.02 -20.18
C SER A 383 -1.33 -2.11 -19.14
N HIS A 384 -0.30 -2.68 -18.53
CA HIS A 384 -0.36 -3.68 -17.48
C HIS A 384 0.77 -3.45 -16.48
N TRP A 385 0.48 -3.59 -15.17
CA TRP A 385 1.52 -3.55 -14.15
C TRP A 385 2.15 -4.94 -13.95
N THR A 386 3.45 -5.05 -14.24
CA THR A 386 4.27 -6.24 -13.99
C THR A 386 4.33 -6.50 -12.49
N GLN A 387 3.98 -7.72 -12.09
CA GLN A 387 3.60 -8.03 -10.72
C GLN A 387 4.83 -8.20 -9.81
N GLY A 388 4.72 -7.74 -8.56
CA GLY A 388 5.67 -8.09 -7.49
C GLY A 388 7.08 -7.49 -7.60
N GLN A 389 7.30 -6.53 -8.50
CA GLN A 389 8.59 -5.84 -8.64
C GLN A 389 8.43 -4.33 -8.44
N SER A 390 9.49 -3.68 -7.95
CA SER A 390 9.61 -2.23 -7.84
C SER A 390 9.85 -1.64 -9.24
N VAL A 391 8.83 -1.65 -10.11
CA VAL A 391 8.96 -1.17 -11.50
C VAL A 391 8.64 0.33 -11.60
N GLY A 392 9.34 1.17 -10.82
CA GLY A 392 9.23 2.63 -10.90
C GLY A 392 7.90 3.20 -10.36
N LEU A 393 7.95 3.73 -9.14
CA LEU A 393 6.79 4.28 -8.41
C LEU A 393 5.96 5.31 -9.21
N ALA A 394 6.59 6.11 -10.08
CA ALA A 394 5.88 7.09 -10.91
C ALA A 394 4.82 6.45 -11.81
N GLY A 395 5.21 5.42 -12.57
CA GLY A 395 4.31 4.69 -13.45
C GLY A 395 3.22 3.96 -12.68
N GLN A 396 3.56 3.43 -11.51
CA GLN A 396 2.61 2.78 -10.60
C GLN A 396 1.49 3.74 -10.18
N LEU A 397 1.87 4.91 -9.65
CA LEU A 397 0.93 5.90 -9.15
C LEU A 397 0.00 6.40 -10.27
N VAL A 398 0.55 6.64 -11.47
CA VAL A 398 -0.24 7.02 -12.64
C VAL A 398 -1.21 5.91 -13.05
N PHE A 399 -0.74 4.66 -13.13
CA PHE A 399 -1.56 3.51 -13.51
C PHE A 399 -2.76 3.35 -12.56
N PHE A 400 -2.53 3.33 -11.25
CA PHE A 400 -3.61 3.12 -10.28
C PHE A 400 -4.58 4.31 -10.19
N ALA A 401 -4.07 5.54 -10.26
CA ALA A 401 -4.93 6.73 -10.26
C ALA A 401 -5.83 6.79 -11.51
N SER A 402 -5.32 6.37 -12.67
CA SER A 402 -6.06 6.43 -13.94
C SER A 402 -7.08 5.30 -14.11
N ASN A 403 -6.80 4.10 -13.59
CA ASN A 403 -7.65 2.92 -13.80
C ASN A 403 -8.66 2.65 -12.68
N PHE A 404 -8.48 3.25 -11.50
CA PHE A 404 -9.36 3.02 -10.34
C PHE A 404 -9.84 4.34 -9.76
N SER A 405 -10.81 4.97 -10.41
CA SER A 405 -11.39 6.27 -10.01
C SER A 405 -12.65 6.17 -9.16
N SER A 406 -13.32 5.01 -9.12
CA SER A 406 -14.49 4.79 -8.25
C SER A 406 -14.04 4.37 -6.86
N THR A 407 -14.48 5.11 -5.85
CA THR A 407 -14.02 4.91 -4.46
C THR A 407 -15.16 5.20 -3.50
N SER A 408 -15.30 4.38 -2.47
CA SER A 408 -16.22 4.62 -1.35
C SER A 408 -15.39 4.73 -0.08
N ALA A 409 -15.27 5.93 0.48
CA ALA A 409 -14.48 6.13 1.69
C ALA A 409 -14.99 5.24 2.84
N VAL A 410 -14.05 4.67 3.60
CA VAL A 410 -14.34 3.85 4.78
C VAL A 410 -15.08 4.66 5.84
N ASN A 411 -14.70 5.93 6.01
CA ASN A 411 -15.37 6.88 6.89
C ASN A 411 -15.99 8.03 6.05
N GLY A 412 -17.29 8.27 6.26
CA GLY A 412 -18.08 9.28 5.54
C GLY A 412 -17.70 10.74 5.83
N GLU A 413 -16.88 10.99 6.85
CA GLU A 413 -16.40 12.34 7.23
C GLU A 413 -15.12 12.74 6.50
N THR A 414 -14.69 11.90 5.57
CA THR A 414 -13.58 12.20 4.68
C THR A 414 -14.10 12.72 3.34
N SER A 415 -13.28 13.55 2.71
CA SER A 415 -13.57 14.18 1.42
C SER A 415 -12.78 13.51 0.31
N VAL A 416 -13.42 13.37 -0.85
CA VAL A 416 -12.83 12.81 -2.07
C VAL A 416 -11.67 13.66 -2.60
N GLY A 417 -10.76 13.02 -3.34
CA GLY A 417 -9.58 13.62 -3.95
C GLY A 417 -9.76 14.00 -5.42
N PHE A 418 -8.65 14.41 -6.05
CA PHE A 418 -8.57 14.92 -7.42
C PHE A 418 -8.87 13.88 -8.51
N TYR A 419 -8.70 12.60 -8.18
CA TYR A 419 -8.84 11.47 -9.11
C TYR A 419 -10.05 10.59 -8.82
N ASP A 420 -10.85 10.96 -7.83
CA ASP A 420 -11.99 10.16 -7.40
C ASP A 420 -13.22 10.68 -8.17
N GLY A 421 -13.86 9.80 -8.95
CA GLY A 421 -15.03 10.16 -9.75
C GLY A 421 -16.18 10.62 -8.86
N HIS A 422 -16.92 11.64 -9.29
CA HIS A 422 -18.15 12.07 -8.62
C HIS A 422 -19.25 11.01 -8.83
N HIS A 423 -19.21 9.92 -8.08
CA HIS A 423 -20.45 9.25 -7.73
C HIS A 423 -21.08 10.05 -6.60
N SER A 424 -21.88 11.04 -7.00
CA SER A 424 -22.99 11.52 -6.18
C SER A 424 -23.70 10.28 -5.65
N ARG A 425 -23.70 10.09 -4.33
CA ARG A 425 -24.72 9.25 -3.70
C ARG A 425 -26.05 9.86 -4.14
N VAL A 426 -26.78 9.18 -5.02
CA VAL A 426 -28.18 9.49 -5.32
C VAL A 426 -29.01 9.07 -4.12
#